data_AF-A0A0K6IDB7-F1
#
_entry.id   AF-A0A0K6IDB7-F1
#
_cell.length_a   1.000
_cell.length_b   1.000
_cell.length_c   1.000
_cell.angle_alpha   90.00
_cell.angle_beta   90.00
_cell.angle_gamma   90.00
#
_symmetry.space_group_name_H-M   'P 1'
#
loop_
_entity.id
_entity.type
_entity.pdbx_description
1 polymer ?
#
loop_
_entity_poly.entity_id
_entity_poly.type
_entity_poly.pdbx_seq_one_letter_code
_entity_poly.pdbx_strand_id
1 'polypeptide(L)'
;MDPFNGGGSGWLPSAPQLKQNPLEVGRAAKAEGMEAKDYVARGLKDGSLQMSCEDPDAPENWPRNLFVWRSNLLGSSGKGHEYFLKHLLGTDHGVLGKDLGEEGGVKPVEAVWHGEAPKGKLDLLVCIDFRMSTTAVYSDIVLPTASWYEKDDLNTSDMHPFIHPLQAAVDPAYESRSDWEIFKSIAKKFQEVAPEVLGKETDVVALPLLHDTAAELAQTDVRDWKKGECDLIPGRTAPAYIAVERDYTAIYDRFTALGPLMEKAGNGGKGIAWDTRHEVHHLKALNGEHRDGTAKGLARIDTAIDACEVILMLAPETNGEVAVKAWEALSKATGREHAHLAAKKEDEKIRFRDIAAQPRKIISSPTWSGIESEEVCYNAGYTNVHELIPWRTLTGRQQLYQDHLWMRAFGEGFCQYRPPVDLKTITPEVNDSARDGRPHIVLNFITPHQKWGIHSTYSDNLLMLTLNRGGPVVWLSERDAKKAGIADNDWVEVYNSNGALTARAVVSQRMKDGTLFMYHAQEKIVNTPGSEKTGLRGGIHNSVTRATLKPTHMIGGYAQQSYGFNYYGTVGSNRDEFVIVRKMNKVDWLDEPASATAIHKEAAE
;
A
#
# COMPACT_ATOMS: atom_id res chain seq x y z
N MET A 1 -20.98 3.51 16.69
CA MET A 1 -19.54 3.39 17.01
C MET A 1 -18.78 3.62 15.72
N ASP A 2 -17.87 4.58 15.71
CA ASP A 2 -17.21 5.08 14.51
C ASP A 2 -15.91 4.26 14.23
N PRO A 3 -15.62 3.88 12.97
CA PRO A 3 -14.38 3.22 12.53
C PRO A 3 -13.04 3.78 13.04
N PHE A 4 -12.96 5.04 13.48
CA PHE A 4 -11.71 5.67 13.93
C PHE A 4 -11.10 5.08 15.21
N ASN A 5 -11.83 4.26 15.97
CA ASN A 5 -11.26 3.61 17.16
C ASN A 5 -10.37 2.38 16.86
N GLY A 6 -10.24 1.97 15.59
CA GLY A 6 -9.41 0.82 15.21
C GLY A 6 -7.94 0.98 15.62
N GLY A 7 -7.39 2.19 15.57
CA GLY A 7 -6.02 2.48 16.02
C GLY A 7 -5.88 2.45 17.55
N GLY A 8 -6.87 2.97 18.29
CA GLY A 8 -6.86 3.00 19.76
C GLY A 8 -7.11 1.63 20.40
N SER A 9 -7.91 0.78 19.77
CA SER A 9 -8.22 -0.59 20.23
C SER A 9 -7.19 -1.64 19.81
N GLY A 10 -6.17 -1.25 19.05
CA GLY A 10 -5.13 -2.16 18.56
C GLY A 10 -5.53 -3.00 17.36
N TRP A 11 -6.64 -2.70 16.70
CA TRP A 11 -7.15 -3.50 15.59
C TRP A 11 -6.45 -3.22 14.27
N LEU A 12 -6.08 -1.97 14.02
CA LEU A 12 -5.36 -1.52 12.83
C LEU A 12 -4.11 -0.74 13.25
N PRO A 13 -3.06 -0.67 12.40
CA PRO A 13 -1.93 0.20 12.65
C PRO A 13 -2.32 1.68 12.50
N SER A 14 -1.53 2.55 13.12
CA SER A 14 -1.59 4.00 12.95
C SER A 14 -0.28 4.52 12.35
N ALA A 15 -0.36 5.54 11.49
CA ALA A 15 0.81 6.24 10.96
C ALA A 15 0.45 7.70 10.59
N PRO A 16 1.06 8.72 11.25
CA PRO A 16 1.90 8.64 12.46
C PRO A 16 1.18 7.94 13.63
N GLN A 17 1.88 7.58 14.70
CA GLN A 17 1.31 6.73 15.78
C GLN A 17 0.74 7.55 16.94
N LEU A 18 1.58 8.39 17.54
CA LEU A 18 1.24 9.28 18.64
C LEU A 18 1.38 10.73 18.16
N LYS A 19 0.66 11.64 18.82
CA LYS A 19 0.82 13.08 18.61
C LYS A 19 2.21 13.56 19.00
N GLN A 20 2.74 13.04 20.11
CA GLN A 20 4.08 13.32 20.58
C GLN A 20 5.12 12.55 19.77
N ASN A 21 6.31 13.14 19.61
CA ASN A 21 7.44 12.45 18.99
C ASN A 21 7.77 11.17 19.80
N PRO A 22 7.70 9.97 19.20
CA PRO A 22 7.86 8.73 19.94
C PRO A 22 9.28 8.52 20.50
N LEU A 23 10.29 9.22 19.96
CA LEU A 23 11.65 9.24 20.54
C LEU A 23 11.69 9.99 21.87
N GLU A 24 10.96 11.10 21.98
CA GLU A 24 10.84 11.86 23.23
C GLU A 24 10.07 11.06 24.29
N VAL A 25 9.02 10.34 23.86
CA VAL A 25 8.27 9.43 24.72
C VAL A 25 9.18 8.31 25.26
N GLY A 26 10.02 7.71 24.41
CA GLY A 26 10.98 6.70 24.83
C GLY A 26 12.03 7.23 25.81
N ARG A 27 12.54 8.45 25.59
CA ARG A 27 13.45 9.13 26.53
C ARG A 27 12.76 9.42 27.87
N ALA A 28 11.53 9.89 27.86
CA ALA A 28 10.77 10.18 29.08
C ALA A 28 10.45 8.89 29.88
N ALA A 29 10.04 7.82 29.20
CA ALA A 29 9.80 6.51 29.84
C ALA A 29 11.07 5.99 30.53
N LYS A 30 12.23 6.07 29.86
CA LYS A 30 13.53 5.69 30.46
C LYS A 30 13.92 6.57 31.64
N ALA A 31 13.70 7.89 31.55
CA ALA A 31 14.02 8.82 32.63
C ALA A 31 13.20 8.53 33.90
N GLU A 32 11.97 8.05 33.75
CA GLU A 32 11.11 7.63 34.87
C GLU A 32 11.34 6.18 35.33
N GLY A 33 12.22 5.43 34.65
CA GLY A 33 12.43 4.01 34.94
C GLY A 33 11.20 3.14 34.66
N MET A 34 10.33 3.56 33.74
CA MET A 34 9.12 2.85 33.35
C MET A 34 9.29 2.12 32.02
N GLU A 35 8.68 0.93 31.92
CA GLU A 35 8.54 0.24 30.64
C GLU A 35 7.66 1.05 29.67
N ALA A 36 8.01 1.06 28.39
CA ALA A 36 7.31 1.85 27.37
C ALA A 36 5.79 1.58 27.34
N LYS A 37 5.39 0.31 27.48
CA LYS A 37 3.98 -0.10 27.53
C LYS A 37 3.21 0.55 28.69
N ASP A 38 3.83 0.66 29.86
CA ASP A 38 3.18 1.15 31.07
C ASP A 38 3.16 2.69 31.06
N TYR A 39 4.24 3.31 30.57
CA TYR A 39 4.31 4.75 30.37
C TYR A 39 3.25 5.24 29.38
N VAL A 40 3.16 4.60 28.21
CA VAL A 40 2.16 4.97 27.19
C VAL A 40 0.74 4.68 27.66
N ALA A 41 0.49 3.53 28.29
CA ALA A 41 -0.84 3.19 28.82
C ALA A 41 -1.31 4.21 29.87
N ARG A 42 -0.41 4.65 30.77
CA ARG A 42 -0.69 5.72 31.73
C ARG A 42 -0.99 7.03 31.01
N GLY A 43 -0.12 7.44 30.08
CA GLY A 43 -0.24 8.72 29.38
C GLY A 43 -1.49 8.83 28.50
N LEU A 44 -1.92 7.74 27.88
CA LEU A 44 -3.17 7.70 27.12
C LEU A 44 -4.42 7.72 28.02
N LYS A 45 -4.33 7.14 29.23
CA LYS A 45 -5.43 7.14 30.21
C LYS A 45 -5.61 8.50 30.89
N ASP A 46 -4.51 9.19 31.21
CA ASP A 46 -4.55 10.51 31.87
C ASP A 46 -4.61 11.69 30.88
N GLY A 47 -4.42 11.43 29.58
CA GLY A 47 -4.51 12.42 28.50
C GLY A 47 -3.22 13.18 28.22
N SER A 48 -2.11 12.86 28.90
CA SER A 48 -0.79 13.46 28.64
C SER A 48 -0.17 12.99 27.31
N LEU A 49 -0.59 11.82 26.82
CA LEU A 49 -0.31 11.34 25.46
C LEU A 49 -1.62 11.20 24.69
N GLN A 50 -1.54 11.35 23.37
CA GLN A 50 -2.71 11.25 22.48
C GLN A 50 -2.35 10.46 21.22
N MET A 51 -3.30 9.69 20.69
CA MET A 51 -3.11 9.05 19.39
C MET A 51 -3.22 10.11 18.29
N SER A 52 -2.34 10.06 17.30
CA SER A 52 -2.32 11.02 16.18
C SER A 52 -3.65 11.04 15.39
N CYS A 53 -4.33 9.90 15.31
CA CYS A 53 -5.57 9.74 14.55
C CYS A 53 -6.77 10.46 15.17
N GLU A 54 -6.65 10.96 16.41
CA GLU A 54 -7.66 11.79 17.06
C GLU A 54 -7.65 13.22 16.49
N ASP A 55 -6.54 13.67 15.92
CA ASP A 55 -6.42 14.97 15.28
C ASP A 55 -5.52 14.88 14.02
N PRO A 56 -5.99 14.22 12.94
CA PRO A 56 -5.18 13.97 11.74
C PRO A 56 -4.85 15.25 10.95
N ASP A 57 -5.49 16.37 11.30
CA ASP A 57 -5.30 17.66 10.68
C ASP A 57 -4.38 18.58 11.48
N ALA A 58 -3.99 18.22 12.72
CA ALA A 58 -2.90 18.88 13.41
C ALA A 58 -1.55 18.70 12.67
N PRO A 59 -0.76 19.77 12.44
CA PRO A 59 0.50 19.71 11.69
C PRO A 59 1.55 18.73 12.22
N GLU A 60 1.55 18.46 13.52
CA GLU A 60 2.41 17.46 14.16
C GLU A 60 2.06 16.01 13.78
N ASN A 61 0.84 15.77 13.29
CA ASN A 61 0.32 14.44 12.91
C ASN A 61 0.41 14.16 11.40
N TRP A 62 1.04 15.04 10.62
CA TRP A 62 1.15 14.84 9.18
C TRP A 62 2.37 14.00 8.82
N PRO A 63 2.27 13.10 7.82
CA PRO A 63 3.47 12.64 7.14
C PRO A 63 4.11 13.84 6.43
N ARG A 64 5.41 14.05 6.66
CA ARG A 64 6.15 15.19 6.07
C ARG A 64 7.04 14.79 4.92
N ASN A 65 7.58 13.58 4.92
CA ASN A 65 8.46 13.10 3.86
C ASN A 65 7.87 11.81 3.29
N LEU A 66 7.68 11.77 1.97
CA LEU A 66 7.16 10.61 1.26
C LEU A 66 8.12 10.20 0.16
N PHE A 67 8.60 8.96 0.22
CA PHE A 67 9.33 8.31 -0.86
C PHE A 67 8.37 7.44 -1.68
N VAL A 68 8.32 7.65 -2.99
CA VAL A 68 7.54 6.86 -3.92
C VAL A 68 8.47 6.22 -4.95
N TRP A 69 8.66 4.91 -4.86
CA TRP A 69 9.46 4.12 -5.81
C TRP A 69 8.69 2.88 -6.25
N ARG A 70 8.94 2.40 -7.47
CA ARG A 70 8.24 1.24 -8.07
C ARG A 70 6.71 1.38 -8.03
N SER A 71 6.23 2.62 -8.00
CA SER A 71 4.83 2.98 -7.84
C SER A 71 4.58 4.29 -8.56
N ASN A 72 3.40 4.39 -9.15
CA ASN A 72 2.89 5.65 -9.68
C ASN A 72 1.63 6.03 -8.90
N LEU A 73 1.82 6.43 -7.64
CA LEU A 73 0.73 6.73 -6.71
C LEU A 73 -0.23 7.77 -7.29
N LEU A 74 0.30 8.89 -7.77
CA LEU A 74 -0.50 10.02 -8.23
C LEU A 74 -1.08 9.80 -9.64
N GLY A 75 -0.50 8.92 -10.46
CA GLY A 75 -0.99 8.62 -11.82
C GLY A 75 -1.83 7.35 -11.97
N SER A 76 -1.82 6.48 -10.96
CA SER A 76 -2.38 5.12 -11.08
C SER A 76 -3.21 4.68 -9.88
N SER A 77 -2.61 4.54 -8.69
CA SER A 77 -3.26 3.83 -7.59
C SER A 77 -3.99 4.72 -6.59
N GLY A 78 -3.68 6.02 -6.52
CA GLY A 78 -4.28 6.98 -5.59
C GLY A 78 -5.72 7.31 -5.97
N LYS A 79 -6.68 6.68 -5.28
CA LYS A 79 -8.11 7.01 -5.40
C LYS A 79 -8.36 8.37 -4.74
N GLY A 80 -9.13 9.24 -5.39
CA GLY A 80 -9.23 10.62 -4.95
C GLY A 80 -8.00 11.45 -5.32
N HIS A 81 -7.57 11.35 -6.58
CA HIS A 81 -6.39 12.07 -7.09
C HIS A 81 -6.40 13.55 -6.69
N GLU A 82 -7.52 14.25 -6.88
CA GLU A 82 -7.63 15.68 -6.56
C GLU A 82 -7.47 15.96 -5.06
N TYR A 83 -7.84 15.02 -4.18
CA TYR A 83 -7.63 15.15 -2.74
C TYR A 83 -6.15 14.97 -2.35
N PHE A 84 -5.40 14.12 -3.05
CA PHE A 84 -3.94 14.05 -2.88
C PHE A 84 -3.28 15.37 -3.27
N LEU A 85 -3.67 15.95 -4.42
CA LEU A 85 -3.16 17.24 -4.89
C LEU A 85 -3.48 18.36 -3.89
N LYS A 86 -4.73 18.46 -3.44
CA LYS A 86 -5.17 19.48 -2.47
C LYS A 86 -4.47 19.34 -1.12
N HIS A 87 -4.55 18.16 -0.50
CA HIS A 87 -4.22 18.01 0.90
C HIS A 87 -2.77 17.57 1.13
N LEU A 88 -2.21 16.69 0.29
CA LEU A 88 -0.82 16.26 0.48
C LEU A 88 0.17 17.20 -0.18
N LEU A 89 -0.10 17.62 -1.42
CA LEU A 89 0.84 18.45 -2.20
C LEU A 89 0.59 19.95 -2.04
N GLY A 90 -0.66 20.36 -1.81
CA GLY A 90 -1.00 21.79 -1.70
C GLY A 90 -0.98 22.53 -3.04
N THR A 91 -1.19 21.81 -4.15
CA THR A 91 -1.25 22.38 -5.51
C THR A 91 -2.69 22.70 -5.92
N ASP A 92 -2.85 23.29 -7.10
CA ASP A 92 -4.14 23.34 -7.79
C ASP A 92 -4.78 21.95 -7.86
N HIS A 93 -6.10 21.91 -7.70
CA HIS A 93 -6.87 20.68 -7.64
C HIS A 93 -8.23 20.82 -8.32
N GLY A 94 -8.79 19.70 -8.76
CA GLY A 94 -10.08 19.62 -9.44
C GLY A 94 -11.28 19.27 -8.56
N VAL A 95 -11.17 19.20 -7.22
CA VAL A 95 -12.31 18.85 -6.34
C VAL A 95 -13.50 19.80 -6.58
N LEU A 96 -14.67 19.25 -6.93
CA LEU A 96 -15.87 20.01 -7.29
C LEU A 96 -16.93 20.05 -6.17
N GLY A 97 -16.92 19.03 -5.30
CA GLY A 97 -17.83 18.90 -4.18
C GLY A 97 -17.39 19.72 -2.98
N LYS A 98 -18.34 19.92 -2.06
CA LYS A 98 -18.15 20.60 -0.78
C LYS A 98 -17.73 19.60 0.29
N ASP A 99 -17.10 20.08 1.36
CA ASP A 99 -16.85 19.24 2.54
C ASP A 99 -18.02 19.25 3.52
N LEU A 100 -17.95 18.42 4.57
CA LEU A 100 -19.00 18.29 5.57
C LEU A 100 -19.30 19.61 6.30
N GLY A 101 -18.31 20.49 6.46
CA GLY A 101 -18.49 21.79 7.11
C GLY A 101 -19.35 22.71 6.26
N GLU A 102 -19.01 22.83 4.97
CA GLU A 102 -19.75 23.62 4.00
C GLU A 102 -21.16 23.07 3.72
N GLU A 103 -21.33 21.75 3.75
CA GLU A 103 -22.63 21.09 3.59
C GLU A 103 -23.51 21.18 4.85
N GLY A 104 -22.96 21.61 5.99
CA GLY A 104 -23.66 21.55 7.28
C GLY A 104 -23.94 20.11 7.75
N GLY A 105 -23.09 19.17 7.33
CA GLY A 105 -23.20 17.74 7.63
C GLY A 105 -22.84 17.39 9.09
N VAL A 106 -23.03 16.11 9.44
CA VAL A 106 -22.65 15.59 10.75
C VAL A 106 -21.14 15.45 10.83
N LYS A 107 -20.55 16.15 11.79
CA LYS A 107 -19.10 16.12 12.07
C LYS A 107 -18.70 14.82 12.80
N PRO A 108 -17.44 14.36 12.64
CA PRO A 108 -16.93 13.22 13.39
C PRO A 108 -16.98 13.48 14.90
N VAL A 109 -17.14 12.41 15.68
CA VAL A 109 -17.15 12.48 17.15
C VAL A 109 -15.77 12.18 17.74
N GLU A 110 -15.01 11.29 17.10
CA GLU A 110 -13.71 10.80 17.61
C GLU A 110 -12.50 11.56 17.04
N ALA A 111 -12.69 12.29 15.92
CA ALA A 111 -11.64 13.09 15.29
C ALA A 111 -11.96 14.58 15.41
N VAL A 112 -10.96 15.39 15.74
CA VAL A 112 -11.08 16.85 15.81
C VAL A 112 -11.43 17.40 14.43
N TRP A 113 -12.49 18.21 14.36
CA TRP A 113 -12.88 18.91 13.14
C TRP A 113 -12.27 20.31 13.12
N HIS A 114 -11.54 20.64 12.06
CA HIS A 114 -11.01 21.97 11.79
C HIS A 114 -11.90 22.71 10.78
N GLY A 115 -12.11 24.02 10.98
CA GLY A 115 -12.97 24.82 10.10
C GLY A 115 -12.40 24.96 8.67
N GLU A 116 -11.08 24.89 8.54
CA GLU A 116 -10.37 24.86 7.27
C GLU A 116 -9.55 23.57 7.20
N ALA A 117 -9.73 22.80 6.12
CA ALA A 117 -8.97 21.58 5.90
C ALA A 117 -7.52 21.91 5.49
N PRO A 118 -6.51 21.23 6.06
CA PRO A 118 -5.10 21.50 5.75
C PRO A 118 -4.74 21.18 4.29
N LYS A 119 -3.81 21.96 3.75
CA LYS A 119 -3.27 21.82 2.39
C LYS A 119 -1.74 21.68 2.48
N GLY A 120 -1.14 20.94 1.55
CA GLY A 120 0.31 20.79 1.48
C GLY A 120 0.92 20.13 2.72
N LYS A 121 0.41 18.95 3.12
CA LYS A 121 0.90 18.23 4.29
C LYS A 121 2.35 17.72 4.13
N LEU A 122 2.79 17.43 2.90
CA LEU A 122 4.14 16.96 2.61
C LEU A 122 5.11 18.14 2.48
N ASP A 123 6.24 18.05 3.18
CA ASP A 123 7.37 18.96 3.03
C ASP A 123 8.33 18.49 1.91
N LEU A 124 8.33 17.18 1.61
CA LEU A 124 9.18 16.58 0.58
C LEU A 124 8.55 15.32 -0.02
N LEU A 125 8.37 15.32 -1.34
CA LEU A 125 8.01 14.16 -2.16
C LEU A 125 9.19 13.77 -3.07
N VAL A 126 9.76 12.60 -2.80
CA VAL A 126 10.84 12.01 -3.62
C VAL A 126 10.29 10.86 -4.46
N CYS A 127 10.43 10.94 -5.78
CA CYS A 127 10.08 9.87 -6.70
C CYS A 127 11.33 9.20 -7.28
N ILE A 128 11.34 7.87 -7.29
CA ILE A 128 12.40 7.05 -7.91
C ILE A 128 11.76 6.27 -9.06
N ASP A 129 12.07 6.65 -10.30
CA ASP A 129 11.45 6.11 -11.50
C ASP A 129 12.43 6.15 -12.70
N PHE A 130 12.24 5.27 -13.68
CA PHE A 130 13.04 5.21 -14.91
C PHE A 130 12.37 5.95 -16.07
N ARG A 131 11.15 6.45 -15.84
CA ARG A 131 10.38 7.31 -16.75
C ARG A 131 9.76 8.46 -15.97
N MET A 132 9.46 9.56 -16.64
CA MET A 132 8.80 10.72 -16.03
C MET A 132 7.29 10.47 -15.88
N SER A 133 6.91 9.61 -14.93
CA SER A 133 5.52 9.29 -14.61
C SER A 133 4.78 10.49 -14.02
N THR A 134 3.45 10.40 -13.90
CA THR A 134 2.63 11.46 -13.28
C THR A 134 3.10 11.75 -11.86
N THR A 135 3.46 10.73 -11.06
CA THR A 135 4.05 10.98 -9.73
C THR A 135 5.34 11.80 -9.82
N ALA A 136 6.24 11.43 -10.74
CA ALA A 136 7.50 12.15 -10.91
C ALA A 136 7.29 13.61 -11.33
N VAL A 137 6.33 13.91 -12.21
CA VAL A 137 5.96 15.29 -12.61
C VAL A 137 5.52 16.16 -11.43
N TYR A 138 4.88 15.55 -10.42
CA TYR A 138 4.41 16.24 -9.22
C TYR A 138 5.40 16.17 -8.03
N SER A 139 6.58 15.56 -8.19
CA SER A 139 7.55 15.37 -7.11
C SER A 139 8.56 16.51 -7.03
N ASP A 140 9.02 16.81 -5.82
CA ASP A 140 10.07 17.82 -5.59
C ASP A 140 11.44 17.32 -6.10
N ILE A 141 11.71 16.02 -5.90
CA ILE A 141 12.93 15.36 -6.33
C ILE A 141 12.58 14.11 -7.13
N VAL A 142 13.18 13.98 -8.32
CA VAL A 142 13.12 12.76 -9.14
C VAL A 142 14.52 12.16 -9.21
N LEU A 143 14.67 10.91 -8.76
CA LEU A 143 15.92 10.16 -8.82
C LEU A 143 15.83 9.11 -9.94
N PRO A 144 16.78 9.09 -10.90
CA PRO A 144 16.74 8.15 -12.01
C PRO A 144 17.07 6.72 -11.52
N THR A 145 16.11 5.81 -11.62
CA THR A 145 16.36 4.39 -11.29
C THR A 145 16.75 3.59 -12.52
N ALA A 146 17.54 2.53 -12.32
CA ALA A 146 17.86 1.56 -13.36
C ALA A 146 16.58 0.82 -13.82
N SER A 147 16.46 0.60 -15.13
CA SER A 147 15.39 -0.24 -15.66
C SER A 147 15.56 -1.70 -15.20
N TRP A 148 14.56 -2.53 -15.46
CA TRP A 148 14.63 -3.95 -15.10
C TRP A 148 15.72 -4.75 -15.85
N TYR A 149 16.27 -4.20 -16.94
CA TYR A 149 17.36 -4.82 -17.72
C TYR A 149 18.75 -4.30 -17.34
N GLU A 150 18.85 -3.48 -16.29
CA GLU A 150 20.08 -2.81 -15.86
C GLU A 150 20.36 -3.05 -14.36
N LYS A 151 19.65 -4.01 -13.75
CA LYS A 151 19.82 -4.34 -12.33
C LYS A 151 19.56 -5.82 -12.03
N ASP A 152 20.18 -6.28 -10.95
CA ASP A 152 19.95 -7.61 -10.40
C ASP A 152 18.85 -7.57 -9.33
N ASP A 153 17.90 -8.51 -9.41
CA ASP A 153 16.80 -8.69 -8.43
C ASP A 153 16.17 -10.08 -8.58
N LEU A 154 15.18 -10.42 -7.76
CA LEU A 154 14.39 -11.66 -7.84
C LEU A 154 12.94 -11.37 -8.24
N ASN A 155 12.30 -12.34 -8.92
CA ASN A 155 10.87 -12.30 -9.23
C ASN A 155 10.21 -13.68 -9.03
N THR A 156 8.99 -13.64 -8.51
CA THR A 156 8.08 -14.78 -8.30
C THR A 156 6.63 -14.32 -8.54
N SER A 157 5.72 -15.25 -8.77
CA SER A 157 4.29 -14.96 -8.93
C SER A 157 3.43 -16.15 -8.50
N ASP A 158 2.19 -15.91 -8.08
CA ASP A 158 1.17 -16.93 -7.81
C ASP A 158 0.88 -17.83 -9.02
N MET A 159 1.16 -17.35 -10.23
CA MET A 159 0.78 -18.02 -11.49
C MET A 159 1.60 -19.29 -11.78
N HIS A 160 2.81 -19.41 -11.23
CA HIS A 160 3.71 -20.53 -11.46
C HIS A 160 4.73 -20.68 -10.33
N PRO A 161 5.30 -21.86 -10.10
CA PRO A 161 6.17 -22.11 -8.95
C PRO A 161 7.65 -21.77 -9.19
N PHE A 162 7.96 -20.99 -10.22
CA PHE A 162 9.34 -20.64 -10.55
C PHE A 162 9.78 -19.32 -9.90
N ILE A 163 10.99 -19.35 -9.33
CA ILE A 163 11.78 -18.16 -9.02
C ILE A 163 12.80 -17.92 -10.12
N HIS A 164 12.92 -16.67 -10.57
CA HIS A 164 13.87 -16.26 -11.61
C HIS A 164 14.39 -14.84 -11.34
N PRO A 165 15.54 -14.45 -11.91
CA PRO A 165 16.13 -13.16 -11.63
C PRO A 165 15.65 -12.08 -12.61
N LEU A 166 15.87 -10.82 -12.22
CA LEU A 166 16.25 -9.75 -13.14
C LEU A 166 17.79 -9.74 -13.19
N GLN A 167 18.38 -9.43 -14.34
CA GLN A 167 19.83 -9.29 -14.48
C GLN A 167 20.19 -8.06 -15.29
N ALA A 168 21.26 -7.38 -14.89
CA ALA A 168 21.83 -6.29 -15.65
C ALA A 168 22.43 -6.83 -16.96
N ALA A 169 21.76 -6.56 -18.09
CA ALA A 169 22.29 -6.84 -19.42
C ALA A 169 23.43 -5.87 -19.78
N VAL A 170 23.34 -4.64 -19.27
CA VAL A 170 24.34 -3.58 -19.31
C VAL A 170 24.30 -2.81 -18.00
N ASP A 171 25.35 -2.04 -17.72
CA ASP A 171 25.34 -1.09 -16.60
C ASP A 171 24.22 -0.05 -16.79
N PRO A 172 23.60 0.46 -15.71
CA PRO A 172 22.57 1.48 -15.78
C PRO A 172 22.99 2.70 -16.63
N ALA A 173 22.18 3.05 -17.62
CA ALA A 173 22.48 4.17 -18.50
C ALA A 173 22.53 5.52 -17.75
N TYR A 174 23.37 6.43 -18.24
CA TYR A 174 23.55 7.78 -17.69
C TYR A 174 23.98 7.77 -16.22
N GLU A 175 23.23 8.45 -15.34
CA GLU A 175 23.47 8.50 -13.90
C GLU A 175 22.45 7.66 -13.12
N SER A 176 21.69 6.81 -13.82
CA SER A 176 20.72 5.94 -13.17
C SER A 176 21.40 4.94 -12.24
N ARG A 177 20.70 4.53 -11.19
CA ARG A 177 21.18 3.55 -10.21
C ARG A 177 20.05 2.61 -9.85
N SER A 178 20.35 1.37 -9.48
CA SER A 178 19.31 0.47 -8.95
C SER A 178 18.71 1.05 -7.67
N ASP A 179 17.44 0.70 -7.38
CA ASP A 179 16.77 1.13 -6.16
C ASP A 179 17.60 0.81 -4.89
N TRP A 180 18.28 -0.36 -4.91
CA TRP A 180 19.21 -0.79 -3.86
C TRP A 180 20.35 0.21 -3.66
N GLU A 181 21.06 0.60 -4.74
CA GLU A 181 22.16 1.54 -4.67
C GLU A 181 21.71 2.96 -4.29
N ILE A 182 20.51 3.37 -4.70
CA ILE A 182 19.90 4.65 -4.31
C ILE A 182 19.66 4.68 -2.80
N PHE A 183 18.93 3.71 -2.26
CA PHE A 183 18.64 3.68 -0.81
C PHE A 183 19.89 3.44 0.03
N LYS A 184 20.84 2.63 -0.44
CA LYS A 184 22.15 2.46 0.20
C LYS A 184 22.92 3.78 0.27
N SER A 185 22.90 4.57 -0.80
CA SER A 185 23.53 5.91 -0.84
C SER A 185 22.84 6.90 0.10
N ILE A 186 21.50 6.88 0.15
CA ILE A 186 20.72 7.69 1.09
C ILE A 186 21.04 7.29 2.54
N ALA A 187 21.08 5.99 2.85
CA ALA A 187 21.43 5.50 4.18
C ALA A 187 22.84 5.95 4.60
N LYS A 188 23.81 5.88 3.67
CA LYS A 188 25.17 6.41 3.89
C LYS A 188 25.14 7.90 4.22
N LYS A 189 24.44 8.69 3.40
CA LYS A 189 24.38 10.13 3.63
C LYS A 189 23.63 10.49 4.91
N PHE A 190 22.57 9.75 5.24
CA PHE A 190 21.85 9.90 6.48
C PHE A 190 22.74 9.59 7.69
N GLN A 191 23.54 8.52 7.64
CA GLN A 191 24.50 8.19 8.71
C GLN A 191 25.50 9.32 8.96
N GLU A 192 25.98 9.99 7.90
CA GLU A 192 26.90 11.12 8.01
C GLU A 192 26.27 12.35 8.68
N VAL A 193 24.99 12.63 8.41
CA VAL A 193 24.28 13.85 8.86
C VAL A 193 23.57 13.63 10.20
N ALA A 194 23.10 12.41 10.48
CA ALA A 194 22.32 12.09 11.67
C ALA A 194 22.94 12.61 12.99
N PRO A 195 24.26 12.53 13.25
CA PRO A 195 24.87 13.01 14.49
C PRO A 195 24.64 14.49 14.81
N GLU A 196 24.21 15.31 13.84
CA GLU A 196 23.85 16.72 14.09
C GLU A 196 22.62 16.85 15.01
N VAL A 197 21.71 15.86 15.00
CA VAL A 197 20.41 15.93 15.69
C VAL A 197 19.92 14.61 16.31
N LEU A 198 20.48 13.47 15.91
CA LEU A 198 20.06 12.12 16.30
C LEU A 198 21.27 11.25 16.66
N GLY A 199 21.10 10.40 17.68
CA GLY A 199 22.12 9.46 18.11
C GLY A 199 21.60 8.03 18.25
N LYS A 200 21.82 7.46 19.43
CA LYS A 200 21.21 6.20 19.87
C LYS A 200 19.94 6.53 20.62
N GLU A 201 18.81 6.30 19.98
CA GLU A 201 17.49 6.68 20.47
C GLU A 201 16.68 5.46 20.86
N THR A 202 15.78 5.66 21.82
CA THR A 202 14.76 4.69 22.17
C THR A 202 13.45 5.17 21.58
N ASP A 203 12.98 4.45 20.59
CA ASP A 203 11.70 4.71 19.94
C ASP A 203 10.58 3.90 20.59
N VAL A 204 9.38 4.44 20.65
CA VAL A 204 8.20 3.73 21.15
C VAL A 204 7.26 3.46 19.98
N VAL A 205 7.16 2.19 19.60
CA VAL A 205 6.40 1.75 18.43
C VAL A 205 5.11 1.07 18.86
N ALA A 206 3.99 1.57 18.36
CA ALA A 206 2.69 0.91 18.47
C ALA A 206 2.56 -0.21 17.42
N LEU A 207 2.37 -1.45 17.88
CA LEU A 207 2.14 -2.63 17.04
C LEU A 207 0.70 -3.12 17.24
N PRO A 208 -0.12 -3.20 16.18
CA PRO A 208 -1.49 -3.71 16.30
C PRO A 208 -1.49 -5.20 16.68
N LEU A 209 -2.67 -5.71 17.04
CA LEU A 209 -2.92 -7.11 17.37
C LEU A 209 -2.78 -7.96 16.11
N LEU A 210 -1.65 -8.66 16.02
CA LEU A 210 -1.27 -9.40 14.82
C LEU A 210 -1.98 -10.76 14.76
N HIS A 211 -2.52 -11.08 13.58
CA HIS A 211 -2.79 -12.45 13.18
C HIS A 211 -1.48 -13.27 13.20
N ASP A 212 -1.57 -14.59 13.38
CA ASP A 212 -0.41 -15.50 13.48
C ASP A 212 0.46 -15.30 14.69
N THR A 213 -0.09 -14.64 15.70
CA THR A 213 0.55 -14.48 17.00
C THR A 213 -0.46 -14.81 18.08
N ALA A 214 0.00 -15.10 19.29
CA ALA A 214 -0.91 -15.31 20.41
C ALA A 214 -1.84 -14.11 20.69
N ALA A 215 -1.48 -12.90 20.21
CA ALA A 215 -2.28 -11.69 20.36
C ALA A 215 -3.56 -11.68 19.50
N GLU A 216 -3.73 -12.60 18.55
CA GLU A 216 -4.97 -12.71 17.78
C GLU A 216 -6.17 -13.17 18.62
N LEU A 217 -5.92 -13.74 19.80
CA LEU A 217 -6.93 -14.18 20.77
C LEU A 217 -7.22 -13.09 21.82
N ALA A 218 -7.33 -11.84 21.36
CA ALA A 218 -7.36 -10.68 22.25
C ALA A 218 -8.73 -10.41 22.88
N GLN A 219 -9.78 -10.25 22.06
CA GLN A 219 -11.10 -9.81 22.51
C GLN A 219 -12.21 -10.70 21.97
N THR A 220 -12.94 -11.39 22.84
CA THR A 220 -14.14 -12.17 22.46
C THR A 220 -15.37 -11.28 22.25
N ASP A 221 -15.41 -10.14 22.94
CA ASP A 221 -16.42 -9.09 22.82
C ASP A 221 -15.74 -7.76 22.53
N VAL A 222 -16.36 -6.91 21.72
CA VAL A 222 -15.84 -5.57 21.42
C VAL A 222 -16.02 -4.68 22.64
N ARG A 223 -14.92 -4.23 23.24
CA ARG A 223 -14.92 -3.27 24.36
C ARG A 223 -13.95 -2.13 24.12
N ASP A 224 -14.41 -0.93 24.41
CA ASP A 224 -13.67 0.31 24.19
C ASP A 224 -13.14 0.88 25.52
N TRP A 225 -11.81 0.87 25.68
CA TRP A 225 -11.18 1.40 26.89
C TRP A 225 -11.37 2.90 27.05
N LYS A 226 -11.52 3.66 25.96
CA LYS A 226 -11.79 5.12 26.04
C LYS A 226 -13.18 5.42 26.58
N LYS A 227 -14.13 4.50 26.39
CA LYS A 227 -15.49 4.58 26.96
C LYS A 227 -15.57 4.00 28.38
N GLY A 228 -14.45 3.52 28.94
CA GLY A 228 -14.43 2.87 30.25
C GLY A 228 -15.07 1.48 30.26
N GLU A 229 -15.25 0.85 29.10
CA GLU A 229 -15.87 -0.49 28.98
C GLU A 229 -14.87 -1.62 29.35
N CYS A 230 -13.58 -1.33 29.30
CA CYS A 230 -12.49 -2.19 29.76
C CYS A 230 -11.25 -1.37 30.13
N ASP A 231 -10.26 -2.02 30.74
CA ASP A 231 -8.94 -1.43 30.92
C ASP A 231 -8.18 -1.29 29.60
N LEU A 232 -7.34 -0.25 29.48
CA LEU A 232 -6.28 -0.16 28.46
C LEU A 232 -5.16 -1.15 28.84
N ILE A 233 -5.05 -2.24 28.08
CA ILE A 233 -4.05 -3.29 28.24
C ILE A 233 -3.30 -3.41 26.90
N PRO A 234 -2.06 -2.90 26.81
CA PRO A 234 -1.25 -3.00 25.59
C PRO A 234 -1.08 -4.44 25.12
N GLY A 235 -1.31 -4.69 23.83
CA GLY A 235 -1.26 -6.02 23.23
C GLY A 235 -2.48 -6.90 23.48
N ARG A 236 -3.58 -6.33 24.01
CA ARG A 236 -4.87 -7.03 24.19
C ARG A 236 -6.08 -6.16 23.89
N THR A 237 -6.23 -5.04 24.60
CA THR A 237 -7.35 -4.09 24.37
C THR A 237 -6.89 -2.79 23.71
N ALA A 238 -5.58 -2.70 23.41
CA ALA A 238 -4.90 -1.61 22.74
C ALA A 238 -3.70 -2.20 21.95
N PRO A 239 -3.03 -1.42 21.06
CA PRO A 239 -1.78 -1.85 20.45
C PRO A 239 -0.75 -2.26 21.51
N ALA A 240 0.19 -3.14 21.17
CA ALA A 240 1.40 -3.30 21.97
C ALA A 240 2.28 -2.06 21.78
N TYR A 241 2.86 -1.52 22.85
CA TYR A 241 3.83 -0.41 22.76
C TYR A 241 5.21 -0.95 23.09
N ILE A 242 6.08 -0.98 22.09
CA ILE A 242 7.37 -1.68 22.12
C ILE A 242 8.49 -0.64 22.07
N ALA A 243 9.42 -0.73 23.01
CA ALA A 243 10.66 0.03 22.94
C ALA A 243 11.58 -0.56 21.85
N VAL A 244 12.01 0.27 20.90
CA VAL A 244 12.91 -0.11 19.80
C VAL A 244 14.15 0.77 19.86
N GLU A 245 15.32 0.15 20.07
CA GLU A 245 16.59 0.87 20.08
C GLU A 245 17.08 1.13 18.64
N ARG A 246 17.19 2.40 18.27
CA ARG A 246 17.64 2.86 16.97
C ARG A 246 19.00 3.53 17.10
N ASP A 247 19.98 3.07 16.35
CA ASP A 247 21.28 3.73 16.26
C ASP A 247 21.38 4.42 14.89
N TYR A 248 21.00 5.70 14.85
CA TYR A 248 21.00 6.47 13.61
C TYR A 248 22.42 6.74 13.09
N THR A 249 23.43 6.67 13.98
CA THR A 249 24.84 6.80 13.63
C THR A 249 25.43 5.54 12.98
N ALA A 250 24.64 4.47 12.89
CA ALA A 250 25.02 3.17 12.33
C ALA A 250 24.04 2.68 11.23
N ILE A 251 23.20 3.56 10.68
CA ILE A 251 22.13 3.15 9.77
C ILE A 251 22.65 2.50 8.47
N TYR A 252 23.76 2.98 7.91
CA TYR A 252 24.38 2.43 6.70
C TYR A 252 25.08 1.11 7.00
N ASP A 253 25.82 1.04 8.10
CA ASP A 253 26.46 -0.20 8.56
C ASP A 253 25.40 -1.30 8.76
N ARG A 254 24.23 -0.94 9.30
CA ARG A 254 23.09 -1.87 9.47
C ARG A 254 22.39 -2.21 8.16
N PHE A 255 22.24 -1.25 7.25
CA PHE A 255 21.63 -1.49 5.93
C PHE A 255 22.45 -2.50 5.11
N THR A 256 23.77 -2.44 5.23
CA THR A 256 24.71 -3.27 4.46
C THR A 256 25.10 -4.58 5.15
N ALA A 257 24.36 -5.02 6.18
CA ALA A 257 24.71 -6.20 6.96
C ALA A 257 23.48 -7.01 7.40
N LEU A 258 23.63 -8.33 7.48
CA LEU A 258 22.62 -9.19 8.10
C LEU A 258 22.65 -9.02 9.62
N GLY A 259 21.60 -8.40 10.17
CA GLY A 259 21.51 -8.09 11.59
C GLY A 259 21.60 -9.34 12.51
N PRO A 260 22.12 -9.18 13.74
CA PRO A 260 22.40 -10.30 14.65
C PRO A 260 21.14 -10.98 15.22
N LEU A 261 19.95 -10.42 14.99
CA LEU A 261 18.70 -11.02 15.47
C LEU A 261 18.41 -12.36 14.80
N MET A 262 18.89 -12.60 13.58
CA MET A 262 18.73 -13.91 12.93
C MET A 262 19.48 -15.03 13.68
N GLU A 263 20.59 -14.71 14.36
CA GLU A 263 21.31 -15.67 15.20
C GLU A 263 20.75 -15.74 16.63
N LYS A 264 20.23 -14.62 17.17
CA LYS A 264 19.77 -14.52 18.56
C LYS A 264 18.31 -14.94 18.76
N ALA A 265 17.42 -14.51 17.88
CA ALA A 265 15.98 -14.74 17.95
C ALA A 265 15.51 -15.83 16.97
N GLY A 266 16.26 -16.09 15.90
CA GLY A 266 15.88 -17.01 14.83
C GLY A 266 15.09 -16.30 13.73
N ASN A 267 14.41 -17.10 12.89
CA ASN A 267 13.56 -16.63 11.81
C ASN A 267 12.18 -17.30 11.90
N GLY A 268 11.18 -16.75 11.23
CA GLY A 268 9.83 -17.32 11.26
C GLY A 268 8.78 -16.48 10.55
N GLY A 269 7.57 -17.00 10.59
CA GLY A 269 6.38 -16.40 9.99
C GLY A 269 5.20 -17.35 10.13
N LYS A 270 3.98 -16.86 9.90
CA LYS A 270 2.78 -17.70 9.87
C LYS A 270 2.54 -18.54 11.14
N GLY A 271 2.91 -18.01 12.31
CA GLY A 271 2.69 -18.64 13.61
C GLY A 271 3.76 -19.67 14.02
N ILE A 272 4.83 -19.81 13.23
CA ILE A 272 5.95 -20.73 13.50
C ILE A 272 7.29 -19.99 13.44
N ALA A 273 8.28 -20.55 14.13
CA ALA A 273 9.65 -20.03 14.16
C ALA A 273 10.66 -21.17 14.22
N TRP A 274 11.87 -20.93 13.73
CA TRP A 274 12.96 -21.90 13.67
C TRP A 274 14.33 -21.24 13.85
N ASP A 275 15.32 -22.08 14.17
CA ASP A 275 16.72 -21.66 14.22
C ASP A 275 17.29 -21.51 12.81
N THR A 276 18.00 -20.42 12.57
CA THR A 276 18.63 -20.14 11.27
C THR A 276 20.12 -19.83 11.37
N ARG A 277 20.79 -20.20 12.47
CA ARG A 277 22.22 -19.92 12.67
C ARG A 277 23.09 -20.59 11.61
N HIS A 278 22.70 -21.78 11.17
CA HIS A 278 23.38 -22.51 10.10
C HIS A 278 23.39 -21.70 8.79
N GLU A 279 22.25 -21.14 8.39
CA GLU A 279 22.15 -20.31 7.20
C GLU A 279 22.87 -18.97 7.34
N VAL A 280 22.86 -18.37 8.54
CA VAL A 280 23.66 -17.16 8.80
C VAL A 280 25.16 -17.44 8.61
N HIS A 281 25.66 -18.59 9.09
CA HIS A 281 27.04 -19.00 8.85
C HIS A 281 27.33 -19.17 7.34
N HIS A 282 26.41 -19.78 6.59
CA HIS A 282 26.56 -19.88 5.13
C HIS A 282 26.56 -18.53 4.42
N LEU A 283 25.76 -17.55 4.88
CA LEU A 283 25.76 -16.20 4.34
C LEU A 283 27.07 -15.45 4.63
N LYS A 284 27.65 -15.65 5.82
CA LYS A 284 28.99 -15.11 6.14
C LYS A 284 30.05 -15.68 5.18
N ALA A 285 29.97 -16.97 4.85
CA ALA A 285 30.88 -17.60 3.89
C ALA A 285 30.63 -17.14 2.44
N LEU A 286 29.36 -16.94 2.05
CA LEU A 286 28.97 -16.60 0.68
C LEU A 286 29.19 -15.12 0.35
N ASN A 287 28.71 -14.22 1.20
CA ASN A 287 28.76 -12.77 0.98
C ASN A 287 30.03 -12.15 1.61
N GLY A 288 30.72 -12.89 2.46
CA GLY A 288 31.80 -12.39 3.31
C GLY A 288 31.28 -11.67 4.55
N GLU A 289 32.22 -11.25 5.40
CA GLU A 289 31.95 -10.56 6.66
C GLU A 289 32.49 -9.14 6.68
N HIS A 290 31.79 -8.25 7.37
CA HIS A 290 32.31 -6.93 7.71
C HIS A 290 33.51 -7.04 8.66
N ARG A 291 34.62 -6.37 8.35
CA ARG A 291 35.88 -6.50 9.10
C ARG A 291 36.01 -5.48 10.24
N ASP A 292 35.29 -4.37 10.13
CA ASP A 292 35.31 -3.23 11.05
C ASP A 292 33.92 -2.60 11.14
N GLY A 293 33.83 -1.42 11.76
CA GLY A 293 32.56 -0.70 11.95
C GLY A 293 31.64 -1.37 12.97
N THR A 294 30.40 -0.86 13.05
CA THR A 294 29.39 -1.37 13.99
C THR A 294 28.82 -2.72 13.56
N ALA A 295 28.99 -3.09 12.29
CA ALA A 295 28.57 -4.36 11.71
C ALA A 295 29.65 -5.45 11.72
N LYS A 296 30.80 -5.23 12.37
CA LYS A 296 31.92 -6.18 12.40
C LYS A 296 31.49 -7.61 12.74
N GLY A 297 31.87 -8.57 11.89
CA GLY A 297 31.56 -10.00 12.04
C GLY A 297 30.16 -10.41 11.57
N LEU A 298 29.36 -9.48 11.03
CA LEU A 298 28.08 -9.77 10.40
C LEU A 298 28.27 -10.05 8.90
N ALA A 299 27.38 -10.89 8.33
CA ALA A 299 27.39 -11.17 6.90
C ALA A 299 27.09 -9.89 6.11
N ARG A 300 27.83 -9.67 5.03
CA ARG A 300 27.69 -8.49 4.16
C ARG A 300 26.42 -8.58 3.31
N ILE A 301 25.83 -7.42 3.06
CA ILE A 301 24.74 -7.21 2.12
C ILE A 301 25.08 -5.91 1.35
N ASP A 302 26.12 -5.93 0.53
CA ASP A 302 26.58 -4.73 -0.14
C ASP A 302 25.91 -4.54 -1.49
N THR A 303 25.76 -5.64 -2.23
CA THR A 303 25.16 -5.66 -3.57
C THR A 303 23.73 -6.19 -3.54
N ALA A 304 22.96 -5.92 -4.61
CA ALA A 304 21.65 -6.52 -4.77
C ALA A 304 21.71 -8.06 -4.82
N ILE A 305 22.78 -8.64 -5.37
CA ILE A 305 23.00 -10.09 -5.37
C ILE A 305 23.18 -10.61 -3.94
N ASP A 306 23.95 -9.92 -3.09
CA ASP A 306 24.09 -10.32 -1.69
C ASP A 306 22.73 -10.34 -0.96
N ALA A 307 21.88 -9.34 -1.23
CA ALA A 307 20.52 -9.29 -0.71
C ALA A 307 19.63 -10.42 -1.25
N CYS A 308 19.74 -10.74 -2.54
CA CYS A 308 19.06 -11.88 -3.16
C CYS A 308 19.48 -13.19 -2.51
N GLU A 309 20.78 -13.39 -2.25
CA GLU A 309 21.29 -14.60 -1.59
C GLU A 309 20.83 -14.69 -0.13
N VAL A 310 20.67 -13.58 0.59
CA VAL A 310 20.02 -13.56 1.91
C VAL A 310 18.60 -14.11 1.83
N ILE A 311 17.81 -13.65 0.85
CA ILE A 311 16.43 -14.15 0.64
C ILE A 311 16.46 -15.65 0.32
N LEU A 312 17.27 -16.07 -0.66
CA LEU A 312 17.35 -17.45 -1.11
C LEU A 312 17.86 -18.42 -0.03
N MET A 313 18.78 -17.97 0.83
CA MET A 313 19.34 -18.80 1.89
C MET A 313 18.37 -18.97 3.06
N LEU A 314 17.66 -17.91 3.46
CA LEU A 314 16.85 -17.91 4.69
C LEU A 314 15.42 -18.40 4.49
N ALA A 315 14.93 -18.48 3.26
CA ALA A 315 13.54 -18.86 2.98
C ALA A 315 13.38 -20.40 2.83
N PRO A 316 12.32 -21.00 3.42
CA PRO A 316 12.01 -22.42 3.24
C PRO A 316 11.63 -22.78 1.80
N GLU A 317 11.16 -21.84 0.99
CA GLU A 317 10.81 -22.08 -0.42
C GLU A 317 12.03 -22.32 -1.31
N THR A 318 13.24 -21.95 -0.85
CA THR A 318 14.47 -21.94 -1.67
C THR A 318 15.64 -22.66 -1.02
N ASN A 319 15.51 -23.05 0.25
CA ASN A 319 16.50 -23.84 0.98
C ASN A 319 15.81 -25.00 1.71
N GLY A 320 16.12 -26.22 1.28
CA GLY A 320 15.51 -27.45 1.78
C GLY A 320 15.73 -27.71 3.27
N GLU A 321 16.89 -27.37 3.82
CA GLU A 321 17.16 -27.47 5.25
C GLU A 321 16.23 -26.55 6.06
N VAL A 322 15.96 -25.35 5.54
CA VAL A 322 15.00 -24.43 6.15
C VAL A 322 13.58 -24.94 5.99
N ALA A 323 13.24 -25.51 4.83
CA ALA A 323 11.94 -26.11 4.58
C ALA A 323 11.61 -27.21 5.59
N VAL A 324 12.55 -28.12 5.82
CA VAL A 324 12.41 -29.21 6.81
C VAL A 324 12.23 -28.63 8.21
N LYS A 325 13.10 -27.72 8.66
CA LYS A 325 12.97 -27.06 9.98
C LYS A 325 11.63 -26.34 10.16
N ALA A 326 11.13 -25.69 9.12
CA ALA A 326 9.86 -24.98 9.16
C ALA A 326 8.67 -25.96 9.27
N TRP A 327 8.67 -27.06 8.51
CA TRP A 327 7.65 -28.09 8.63
C TRP A 327 7.69 -28.79 10.00
N GLU A 328 8.87 -29.08 10.54
CA GLU A 328 9.03 -29.62 11.89
C GLU A 328 8.50 -28.67 12.96
N ALA A 329 8.67 -27.35 12.79
CA ALA A 329 8.10 -26.35 13.67
C ALA A 329 6.57 -26.41 13.65
N LEU A 330 5.96 -26.54 12.46
CA LEU A 330 4.51 -26.68 12.33
C LEU A 330 4.00 -28.00 12.90
N SER A 331 4.74 -29.11 12.73
CA SER A 331 4.40 -30.41 13.28
C SER A 331 4.20 -30.42 14.79
N LYS A 332 4.93 -29.55 15.52
CA LYS A 332 4.74 -29.38 16.98
C LYS A 332 3.36 -28.83 17.32
N ALA A 333 2.84 -27.90 16.51
CA ALA A 333 1.53 -27.29 16.73
C ALA A 333 0.38 -28.22 16.32
N THR A 334 0.54 -28.98 15.22
CA THR A 334 -0.50 -29.88 14.70
C THR A 334 -0.50 -31.26 15.36
N GLY A 335 0.62 -31.67 15.96
CA GLY A 335 0.83 -33.03 16.46
C GLY A 335 0.98 -34.07 15.34
N ARG A 336 1.24 -33.63 14.09
CA ARG A 336 1.36 -34.48 12.90
C ARG A 336 2.70 -34.21 12.20
N GLU A 337 3.36 -35.26 11.74
CA GLU A 337 4.60 -35.13 10.97
C GLU A 337 4.30 -34.52 9.58
N HIS A 338 5.03 -33.48 9.21
CA HIS A 338 4.87 -32.77 7.92
C HIS A 338 6.19 -32.56 7.15
N ALA A 339 7.34 -32.86 7.75
CA ALA A 339 8.64 -32.66 7.11
C ALA A 339 8.83 -33.59 5.90
N HIS A 340 8.08 -34.69 5.79
CA HIS A 340 8.02 -35.51 4.57
C HIS A 340 7.68 -34.71 3.29
N LEU A 341 7.02 -33.54 3.41
CA LEU A 341 6.69 -32.65 2.29
C LEU A 341 7.93 -31.95 1.69
N ALA A 342 9.03 -31.87 2.44
CA ALA A 342 10.28 -31.25 2.02
C ALA A 342 11.50 -32.18 2.08
N ALA A 343 11.43 -33.31 2.80
CA ALA A 343 12.58 -34.19 3.06
C ALA A 343 13.31 -34.67 1.79
N LYS A 344 12.59 -34.92 0.69
CA LYS A 344 13.21 -35.32 -0.60
C LYS A 344 14.03 -34.21 -1.27
N LYS A 345 13.85 -32.97 -0.84
CA LYS A 345 14.49 -31.76 -1.35
C LYS A 345 15.33 -31.06 -0.26
N GLU A 346 15.64 -31.74 0.85
CA GLU A 346 16.38 -31.13 1.97
C GLU A 346 17.74 -30.54 1.54
N ASP A 347 18.44 -31.21 0.63
CA ASP A 347 19.74 -30.74 0.11
C ASP A 347 19.60 -29.58 -0.91
N GLU A 348 18.39 -29.32 -1.42
CA GLU A 348 18.16 -28.31 -2.45
C GLU A 348 18.43 -26.90 -1.91
N LYS A 349 19.30 -26.15 -2.60
CA LYS A 349 19.65 -24.78 -2.29
C LYS A 349 19.67 -23.97 -3.59
N ILE A 350 18.63 -23.16 -3.81
CA ILE A 350 18.54 -22.30 -4.99
C ILE A 350 19.52 -21.12 -4.83
N ARG A 351 20.32 -20.84 -5.86
CA ARG A 351 21.27 -19.71 -5.90
C ARG A 351 20.95 -18.73 -7.00
N PHE A 352 21.32 -17.47 -6.81
CA PHE A 352 21.06 -16.40 -7.77
C PHE A 352 21.67 -16.73 -9.14
N ARG A 353 22.90 -17.24 -9.16
CA ARG A 353 23.59 -17.63 -10.41
C ARG A 353 22.98 -18.86 -11.08
N ASP A 354 22.31 -19.73 -10.33
CA ASP A 354 21.65 -20.92 -10.90
C ASP A 354 20.33 -20.55 -11.59
N ILE A 355 19.56 -19.63 -10.98
CA ILE A 355 18.30 -19.15 -11.56
C ILE A 355 18.53 -18.26 -12.79
N ALA A 356 19.69 -17.60 -12.86
CA ALA A 356 20.17 -16.91 -14.07
C ALA A 356 20.43 -17.88 -15.22
N ALA A 357 20.92 -19.09 -14.92
CA ALA A 357 21.09 -20.13 -15.93
C ALA A 357 19.75 -20.73 -16.37
N GLN A 358 18.83 -20.97 -15.43
CA GLN A 358 17.46 -21.41 -15.73
C GLN A 358 16.56 -21.20 -14.50
N PRO A 359 15.31 -20.71 -14.64
CA PRO A 359 14.37 -20.60 -13.53
C PRO A 359 14.24 -21.90 -12.73
N ARG A 360 14.18 -21.81 -11.40
CA ARG A 360 14.07 -22.99 -10.52
C ARG A 360 12.69 -23.05 -9.90
N LYS A 361 12.13 -24.27 -9.85
CA LYS A 361 10.89 -24.53 -9.13
C LYS A 361 11.16 -24.52 -7.63
N ILE A 362 10.34 -23.83 -6.85
CA ILE A 362 10.49 -23.71 -5.40
C ILE A 362 10.14 -25.01 -4.66
N ILE A 363 10.37 -25.01 -3.36
CA ILE A 363 10.15 -26.12 -2.42
C ILE A 363 8.81 -25.93 -1.70
N SER A 364 8.10 -27.03 -1.43
CA SER A 364 6.91 -27.02 -0.58
C SER A 364 7.23 -26.46 0.80
N SER A 365 6.50 -25.43 1.23
CA SER A 365 6.75 -24.70 2.47
C SER A 365 5.48 -24.52 3.30
N PRO A 366 5.57 -24.56 4.65
CA PRO A 366 4.43 -24.31 5.54
C PRO A 366 3.88 -22.88 5.42
N THR A 367 4.63 -21.95 4.81
CA THR A 367 4.14 -20.60 4.46
C THR A 367 2.92 -20.66 3.55
N TRP A 368 2.80 -21.70 2.73
CA TRP A 368 1.75 -21.83 1.72
C TRP A 368 0.76 -22.95 2.08
N SER A 369 -0.19 -23.23 1.20
CA SER A 369 -1.22 -24.26 1.44
C SER A 369 -1.40 -25.25 0.29
N GLY A 370 -0.64 -25.09 -0.79
CA GLY A 370 -0.42 -26.13 -1.80
C GLY A 370 0.92 -26.83 -1.58
N ILE A 371 1.21 -27.80 -2.45
CA ILE A 371 2.51 -28.48 -2.48
C ILE A 371 3.16 -28.32 -3.85
N GLU A 372 4.48 -28.24 -3.84
CA GLU A 372 5.32 -28.24 -5.03
C GLU A 372 5.74 -29.68 -5.35
N SER A 373 4.94 -30.34 -6.18
CA SER A 373 5.10 -31.75 -6.53
C SER A 373 5.25 -31.92 -8.05
N GLU A 374 5.93 -33.00 -8.45
CA GLU A 374 5.98 -33.44 -9.85
C GLU A 374 4.74 -34.24 -10.27
N GLU A 375 3.93 -34.66 -9.30
CA GLU A 375 2.74 -35.51 -9.53
C GLU A 375 1.42 -34.74 -9.40
N VAL A 376 1.41 -33.65 -8.62
CA VAL A 376 0.22 -32.81 -8.43
C VAL A 376 0.59 -31.33 -8.52
N CYS A 377 -0.22 -30.57 -9.25
CA CYS A 377 -0.06 -29.12 -9.35
C CYS A 377 -0.37 -28.44 -8.01
N TYR A 378 0.28 -27.30 -7.76
CA TYR A 378 -0.04 -26.48 -6.60
C TYR A 378 -1.55 -26.15 -6.57
N ASN A 379 -2.17 -26.37 -5.41
CA ASN A 379 -3.56 -26.03 -5.16
C ASN A 379 -3.71 -25.47 -3.74
N ALA A 380 -4.17 -24.23 -3.61
CA ALA A 380 -4.36 -23.62 -2.29
C ALA A 380 -5.41 -24.39 -1.47
N GLY A 381 -5.11 -24.62 -0.19
CA GLY A 381 -5.94 -25.44 0.69
C GLY A 381 -5.65 -26.95 0.61
N TYR A 382 -4.78 -27.40 -0.29
CA TYR A 382 -4.40 -28.81 -0.41
C TYR A 382 -3.87 -29.38 0.91
N THR A 383 -2.94 -28.71 1.56
CA THR A 383 -2.38 -29.18 2.83
C THR A 383 -3.42 -29.15 3.95
N ASN A 384 -4.35 -28.18 3.94
CA ASN A 384 -5.44 -28.19 4.91
C ASN A 384 -6.32 -29.45 4.80
N VAL A 385 -6.60 -29.89 3.58
CA VAL A 385 -7.44 -31.07 3.30
C VAL A 385 -6.68 -32.37 3.54
N HIS A 386 -5.44 -32.49 3.05
CA HIS A 386 -4.70 -33.77 3.03
C HIS A 386 -3.78 -33.95 4.23
N GLU A 387 -3.19 -32.87 4.74
CA GLU A 387 -2.31 -32.87 5.92
C GLU A 387 -3.08 -32.62 7.23
N LEU A 388 -4.36 -32.26 7.14
CA LEU A 388 -5.22 -31.89 8.26
C LEU A 388 -4.70 -30.69 9.06
N ILE A 389 -3.99 -29.79 8.38
CA ILE A 389 -3.56 -28.51 8.96
C ILE A 389 -4.79 -27.60 9.05
N PRO A 390 -5.14 -27.08 10.25
CA PRO A 390 -6.29 -26.18 10.37
C PRO A 390 -6.13 -24.92 9.51
N TRP A 391 -7.25 -24.41 8.97
CA TRP A 391 -7.27 -23.02 8.54
C TRP A 391 -7.12 -22.15 9.78
N ARG A 392 -6.39 -21.03 9.68
CA ARG A 392 -6.15 -20.11 10.78
C ARG A 392 -7.36 -19.21 11.03
N THR A 393 -8.49 -19.85 11.28
CA THR A 393 -9.78 -19.24 11.59
C THR A 393 -10.21 -19.64 12.98
N LEU A 394 -11.18 -18.92 13.56
CA LEU A 394 -11.73 -19.20 14.89
C LEU A 394 -12.12 -20.68 15.08
N THR A 395 -12.62 -21.32 14.01
CA THR A 395 -13.09 -22.72 14.05
C THR A 395 -12.03 -23.74 13.61
N GLY A 396 -10.88 -23.30 13.08
CA GLY A 396 -9.90 -24.17 12.44
C GLY A 396 -10.29 -24.63 11.02
N ARG A 397 -11.42 -24.16 10.48
CA ARG A 397 -12.05 -24.61 9.22
C ARG A 397 -12.40 -23.43 8.32
N GLN A 398 -12.84 -23.71 7.09
CA GLN A 398 -13.43 -22.69 6.23
C GLN A 398 -14.65 -22.07 6.93
N GLN A 399 -14.56 -20.79 7.30
CA GLN A 399 -15.53 -20.15 8.19
C GLN A 399 -16.66 -19.48 7.40
N LEU A 400 -17.80 -20.17 7.32
CA LEU A 400 -18.99 -19.66 6.62
C LEU A 400 -19.77 -18.63 7.44
N TYR A 401 -19.72 -18.73 8.78
CA TYR A 401 -20.39 -17.82 9.69
C TYR A 401 -19.38 -16.90 10.39
N GLN A 402 -19.54 -15.60 10.21
CA GLN A 402 -18.69 -14.56 10.76
C GLN A 402 -19.36 -13.97 12.00
N ASP A 403 -18.98 -14.45 13.19
CA ASP A 403 -19.70 -14.21 14.44
C ASP A 403 -19.21 -13.00 15.24
N HIS A 404 -18.11 -12.37 14.83
CA HIS A 404 -17.64 -11.11 15.40
C HIS A 404 -18.79 -10.09 15.46
N LEU A 405 -18.86 -9.30 16.55
CA LEU A 405 -19.98 -8.37 16.79
C LEU A 405 -20.23 -7.45 15.60
N TRP A 406 -19.18 -6.87 15.01
CA TRP A 406 -19.32 -5.99 13.85
C TRP A 406 -19.82 -6.74 12.62
N MET A 407 -19.37 -7.98 12.37
CA MET A 407 -19.88 -8.76 11.25
C MET A 407 -21.39 -9.01 11.39
N ARG A 408 -21.84 -9.38 12.60
CA ARG A 408 -23.28 -9.56 12.88
C ARG A 408 -24.06 -8.25 12.78
N ALA A 409 -23.56 -7.18 13.40
CA ALA A 409 -24.23 -5.88 13.44
C ALA A 409 -24.34 -5.22 12.06
N PHE A 410 -23.32 -5.35 11.22
CA PHE A 410 -23.35 -4.90 9.83
C PHE A 410 -24.08 -5.87 8.90
N GLY A 411 -24.64 -6.98 9.39
CA GLY A 411 -25.42 -7.93 8.59
C GLY A 411 -24.59 -8.82 7.66
N GLU A 412 -23.32 -9.07 7.98
CA GLU A 412 -22.36 -9.90 7.23
C GLU A 412 -22.03 -11.21 7.95
N GLY A 413 -22.86 -11.63 8.91
CA GLY A 413 -22.68 -12.92 9.58
C GLY A 413 -22.72 -14.10 8.61
N PHE A 414 -23.54 -14.02 7.57
CA PHE A 414 -23.51 -14.92 6.41
C PHE A 414 -23.40 -14.11 5.12
N CYS A 415 -22.97 -14.77 4.04
CA CYS A 415 -23.00 -14.18 2.70
C CYS A 415 -24.43 -13.83 2.29
N GLN A 416 -24.63 -12.62 1.78
CA GLN A 416 -25.92 -12.10 1.30
C GLN A 416 -25.69 -11.21 0.07
N TYR A 417 -26.72 -11.06 -0.76
CA TYR A 417 -26.70 -10.06 -1.82
C TYR A 417 -26.67 -8.66 -1.22
N ARG A 418 -25.80 -7.80 -1.76
CA ARG A 418 -25.79 -6.37 -1.48
C ARG A 418 -25.71 -5.60 -2.79
N PRO A 419 -26.61 -4.63 -3.03
CA PRO A 419 -26.51 -3.79 -4.20
C PRO A 419 -25.25 -2.90 -4.11
N PRO A 420 -24.78 -2.38 -5.26
CA PRO A 420 -23.77 -1.33 -5.27
C PRO A 420 -24.18 -0.15 -4.38
N VAL A 421 -23.21 0.47 -3.72
CA VAL A 421 -23.47 1.62 -2.85
C VAL A 421 -23.66 2.90 -3.67
N ASP A 422 -24.58 3.77 -3.25
CA ASP A 422 -24.68 5.11 -3.79
C ASP A 422 -23.67 6.02 -3.10
N LEU A 423 -22.63 6.42 -3.84
CA LEU A 423 -21.56 7.29 -3.34
C LEU A 423 -21.96 8.78 -3.30
N LYS A 424 -23.14 9.14 -3.81
CA LYS A 424 -23.71 10.51 -3.80
C LYS A 424 -22.78 11.54 -4.46
N THR A 425 -22.03 11.12 -5.47
CA THR A 425 -21.08 11.99 -6.20
C THR A 425 -21.74 12.75 -7.35
N ILE A 426 -23.01 12.46 -7.66
CA ILE A 426 -23.81 13.19 -8.65
C ILE A 426 -24.79 14.10 -7.91
N THR A 427 -24.46 15.39 -7.82
CA THR A 427 -25.32 16.39 -7.17
C THR A 427 -25.86 17.42 -8.19
N PRO A 428 -26.95 18.13 -7.88
CA PRO A 428 -27.47 19.21 -8.71
C PRO A 428 -26.45 20.32 -8.97
N GLU A 429 -25.60 20.63 -7.98
CA GLU A 429 -24.59 21.68 -8.06
C GLU A 429 -23.48 21.31 -9.05
N VAL A 430 -23.04 20.06 -9.04
CA VAL A 430 -22.00 19.56 -9.94
C VAL A 430 -22.52 19.34 -11.36
N ASN A 431 -23.78 18.92 -11.51
CA ASN A 431 -24.40 18.64 -12.80
C ASN A 431 -24.92 19.91 -13.52
N ASP A 432 -23.99 20.82 -13.83
CA ASP A 432 -24.26 21.99 -14.68
C ASP A 432 -24.87 21.64 -16.04
N SER A 433 -24.58 20.47 -16.62
CA SER A 433 -25.08 20.08 -17.93
C SER A 433 -26.59 19.87 -17.89
N ALA A 434 -27.12 19.30 -16.81
CA ALA A 434 -28.56 19.25 -16.58
C ALA A 434 -29.15 20.66 -16.39
N ARG A 435 -28.50 21.50 -15.59
CA ARG A 435 -28.93 22.89 -15.33
C ARG A 435 -28.98 23.74 -16.60
N ASP A 436 -27.97 23.60 -17.46
CA ASP A 436 -27.78 24.40 -18.67
C ASP A 436 -28.45 23.76 -19.91
N GLY A 437 -29.13 22.62 -19.75
CA GLY A 437 -29.79 21.90 -20.86
C GLY A 437 -28.83 21.32 -21.91
N ARG A 438 -27.57 21.04 -21.54
CA ARG A 438 -26.57 20.44 -22.43
C ARG A 438 -26.75 18.92 -22.52
N PRO A 439 -26.60 18.30 -23.71
CA PRO A 439 -26.61 16.86 -23.85
C PRO A 439 -25.56 16.19 -22.93
N HIS A 440 -26.02 15.31 -22.06
CA HIS A 440 -25.19 14.57 -21.11
C HIS A 440 -25.86 13.25 -20.74
N ILE A 441 -25.09 12.38 -20.09
CA ILE A 441 -25.55 11.09 -19.55
C ILE A 441 -24.85 10.83 -18.22
N VAL A 442 -25.51 10.09 -17.33
CA VAL A 442 -24.93 9.60 -16.07
C VAL A 442 -24.72 8.10 -16.20
N LEU A 443 -23.48 7.64 -15.99
CA LEU A 443 -23.08 6.25 -16.21
C LEU A 443 -22.32 5.71 -14.99
N ASN A 444 -22.43 4.40 -14.77
CA ASN A 444 -21.59 3.70 -13.80
C ASN A 444 -20.14 3.61 -14.34
N PHE A 445 -19.18 4.05 -13.54
CA PHE A 445 -17.78 4.19 -13.91
C PHE A 445 -16.96 2.98 -13.45
N ILE A 446 -16.54 2.16 -14.42
CA ILE A 446 -15.79 0.93 -14.17
C ILE A 446 -14.37 1.09 -14.74
N THR A 447 -13.39 0.67 -13.95
CA THR A 447 -11.97 0.83 -14.27
C THR A 447 -11.23 -0.52 -14.35
N PRO A 448 -11.60 -1.41 -15.30
CA PRO A 448 -10.90 -2.67 -15.48
C PRO A 448 -9.47 -2.42 -15.98
N HIS A 449 -8.53 -3.33 -15.74
CA HIS A 449 -7.14 -3.13 -16.16
C HIS A 449 -7.01 -3.12 -17.69
N GLN A 450 -6.15 -2.24 -18.19
CA GLN A 450 -6.00 -2.00 -19.63
C GLN A 450 -5.25 -3.12 -20.35
N LYS A 451 -5.44 -3.17 -21.67
CA LYS A 451 -4.69 -4.05 -22.58
C LYS A 451 -3.32 -3.47 -22.97
N TRP A 452 -3.20 -2.15 -22.95
CA TRP A 452 -2.09 -1.40 -23.56
C TRP A 452 -1.08 -0.89 -22.53
N GLY A 453 -0.94 -1.61 -21.43
CA GLY A 453 -0.05 -1.28 -20.33
C GLY A 453 -0.38 -2.09 -19.10
N ILE A 454 0.55 -2.15 -18.17
CA ILE A 454 0.35 -2.78 -16.86
C ILE A 454 0.23 -1.64 -15.85
N HIS A 455 -1.00 -1.39 -15.40
CA HIS A 455 -1.35 -0.14 -14.72
C HIS A 455 -1.02 1.05 -15.62
N SER A 456 -0.18 1.98 -15.15
CA SER A 456 0.36 3.09 -15.95
C SER A 456 1.74 2.79 -16.56
N THR A 457 2.42 1.73 -16.11
CA THR A 457 3.66 1.35 -16.77
C THR A 457 3.33 0.92 -18.20
N TYR A 458 4.10 1.46 -19.14
CA TYR A 458 3.89 1.39 -20.60
C TYR A 458 2.74 2.24 -21.16
N SER A 459 1.96 2.99 -20.37
CA SER A 459 0.91 3.84 -20.94
C SER A 459 1.46 4.99 -21.78
N ASP A 460 2.69 5.42 -21.50
CA ASP A 460 3.47 6.41 -22.25
C ASP A 460 4.41 5.77 -23.30
N ASN A 461 4.45 4.44 -23.40
CA ASN A 461 5.26 3.76 -24.39
C ASN A 461 4.66 3.94 -25.79
N LEU A 462 5.45 4.45 -26.72
CA LEU A 462 4.99 4.77 -28.08
C LEU A 462 4.39 3.56 -28.82
N LEU A 463 4.91 2.35 -28.62
CA LEU A 463 4.34 1.13 -29.23
C LEU A 463 2.93 0.87 -28.71
N MET A 464 2.74 0.98 -27.38
CA MET A 464 1.44 0.78 -26.76
C MET A 464 0.45 1.87 -27.16
N LEU A 465 0.90 3.13 -27.23
CA LEU A 465 0.09 4.24 -27.72
C LEU A 465 -0.36 4.02 -29.16
N THR A 466 0.54 3.56 -30.02
CA THR A 466 0.28 3.30 -31.45
C THR A 466 -0.70 2.14 -31.66
N LEU A 467 -0.60 1.07 -30.85
CA LEU A 467 -1.52 -0.06 -30.91
C LEU A 467 -2.86 0.22 -30.21
N ASN A 468 -2.87 1.17 -29.28
CA ASN A 468 -4.08 1.76 -28.71
C ASN A 468 -4.61 2.85 -29.65
N ARG A 469 -5.28 3.87 -29.09
CA ARG A 469 -5.74 5.08 -29.76
C ARG A 469 -4.89 6.29 -29.43
N GLY A 470 -3.61 6.14 -29.06
CA GLY A 470 -2.67 7.26 -28.88
C GLY A 470 -2.90 8.16 -27.65
N GLY A 471 -3.55 7.66 -26.59
CA GLY A 471 -3.74 8.40 -25.34
C GLY A 471 -4.97 7.96 -24.54
N PRO A 472 -5.36 8.75 -23.52
CA PRO A 472 -6.52 8.47 -22.67
C PRO A 472 -7.83 8.33 -23.45
N VAL A 473 -8.52 7.21 -23.22
CA VAL A 473 -9.83 6.91 -23.79
C VAL A 473 -10.82 6.34 -22.78
N VAL A 474 -12.11 6.58 -23.03
CA VAL A 474 -13.24 6.00 -22.30
C VAL A 474 -14.18 5.27 -23.26
N TRP A 475 -14.68 4.11 -22.85
CA TRP A 475 -15.54 3.25 -23.67
C TRP A 475 -16.99 3.33 -23.20
N LEU A 476 -17.91 3.52 -24.13
CA LEU A 476 -19.35 3.60 -23.87
C LEU A 476 -20.16 2.92 -24.98
N SER A 477 -21.43 2.63 -24.68
CA SER A 477 -22.37 2.02 -25.63
C SER A 477 -22.71 2.97 -26.77
N GLU A 478 -23.06 2.43 -27.93
CA GLU A 478 -23.57 3.21 -29.08
C GLU A 478 -24.83 4.01 -28.72
N ARG A 479 -25.70 3.43 -27.88
CA ARG A 479 -26.97 4.04 -27.50
C ARG A 479 -26.76 5.21 -26.56
N ASP A 480 -25.87 5.08 -25.57
CA ASP A 480 -25.59 6.17 -24.65
C ASP A 480 -24.79 7.28 -25.32
N ALA A 481 -23.82 6.93 -26.17
CA ALA A 481 -23.12 7.89 -27.01
C ALA A 481 -24.10 8.71 -27.86
N LYS A 482 -25.07 8.05 -28.51
CA LYS A 482 -26.11 8.72 -29.30
C LYS A 482 -26.99 9.66 -28.47
N LYS A 483 -27.36 9.28 -27.23
CA LYS A 483 -28.16 10.15 -26.32
C LYS A 483 -27.43 11.45 -25.98
N ALA A 484 -26.11 11.38 -25.80
CA ALA A 484 -25.26 12.53 -25.46
C ALA A 484 -24.67 13.25 -26.68
N GLY A 485 -24.97 12.82 -27.92
CA GLY A 485 -24.41 13.41 -29.13
C GLY A 485 -22.90 13.19 -29.30
N ILE A 486 -22.37 12.07 -28.78
CA ILE A 486 -20.96 11.69 -28.82
C ILE A 486 -20.74 10.74 -30.01
N ALA A 487 -19.81 11.08 -30.90
CA ALA A 487 -19.31 10.20 -31.95
C ALA A 487 -18.07 9.42 -31.47
N ASP A 488 -17.69 8.38 -32.22
CA ASP A 488 -16.45 7.67 -31.93
C ASP A 488 -15.24 8.63 -32.05
N ASN A 489 -14.31 8.54 -31.10
CA ASN A 489 -13.11 9.36 -30.98
C ASN A 489 -13.33 10.86 -30.67
N ASP A 490 -14.56 11.31 -30.43
CA ASP A 490 -14.83 12.66 -29.91
C ASP A 490 -14.14 12.87 -28.55
N TRP A 491 -13.70 14.10 -28.28
CA TRP A 491 -13.28 14.51 -26.93
C TRP A 491 -14.49 14.57 -26.00
N VAL A 492 -14.34 13.95 -24.84
CA VAL A 492 -15.35 13.91 -23.79
C VAL A 492 -14.75 14.29 -22.46
N GLU A 493 -15.58 14.87 -21.62
CA GLU A 493 -15.27 15.20 -20.25
C GLU A 493 -16.14 14.34 -19.33
N VAL A 494 -15.51 13.76 -18.31
CA VAL A 494 -16.11 12.85 -17.35
C VAL A 494 -15.86 13.41 -15.96
N TYR A 495 -16.92 13.64 -15.18
CA TYR A 495 -16.79 14.35 -13.90
C TYR A 495 -17.86 13.96 -12.89
N ASN A 496 -17.58 14.21 -11.63
CA ASN A 496 -18.49 14.13 -10.48
C ASN A 496 -17.95 15.03 -9.34
N SER A 497 -18.53 14.95 -8.13
CA SER A 497 -18.08 15.77 -6.99
C SER A 497 -16.59 15.64 -6.66
N ASN A 498 -15.96 14.51 -6.99
CA ASN A 498 -14.54 14.30 -6.65
C ASN A 498 -13.60 15.06 -7.59
N GLY A 499 -13.99 15.28 -8.85
CA GLY A 499 -13.17 15.94 -9.85
C GLY A 499 -13.60 15.69 -11.30
N ALA A 500 -12.70 15.97 -12.24
CA ALA A 500 -12.95 15.84 -13.68
C ALA A 500 -11.74 15.27 -14.44
N LEU A 501 -12.02 14.53 -15.51
CA LEU A 501 -11.03 14.02 -16.45
C LEU A 501 -11.46 14.27 -17.89
N THR A 502 -10.49 14.33 -18.80
CA THR A 502 -10.69 14.46 -20.25
C THR A 502 -10.10 13.27 -20.98
N ALA A 503 -10.80 12.78 -22.00
CA ALA A 503 -10.39 11.62 -22.77
C ALA A 503 -11.11 11.61 -24.13
N ARG A 504 -10.75 10.68 -25.01
CA ARG A 504 -11.54 10.42 -26.23
C ARG A 504 -12.49 9.24 -26.07
N ALA A 505 -13.63 9.30 -26.73
CA ALA A 505 -14.63 8.24 -26.74
C ALA A 505 -14.17 7.03 -27.59
N VAL A 506 -14.45 5.83 -27.09
CA VAL A 506 -14.52 4.60 -27.89
C VAL A 506 -15.94 4.09 -27.85
N VAL A 507 -16.67 4.33 -28.93
CA VAL A 507 -18.07 3.93 -29.04
C VAL A 507 -18.13 2.50 -29.56
N SER A 508 -18.77 1.59 -28.82
CA SER A 508 -18.77 0.18 -29.19
C SER A 508 -20.05 -0.55 -28.77
N GLN A 509 -20.63 -1.33 -29.68
CA GLN A 509 -21.75 -2.23 -29.42
C GLN A 509 -21.53 -3.19 -28.23
N ARG A 510 -20.28 -3.58 -27.93
CA ARG A 510 -19.98 -4.52 -26.84
C ARG A 510 -20.23 -3.93 -25.46
N MET A 511 -20.28 -2.60 -25.35
CA MET A 511 -20.48 -1.91 -24.09
C MET A 511 -21.94 -1.97 -23.68
N LYS A 512 -22.21 -2.33 -22.43
CA LYS A 512 -23.56 -2.39 -21.88
C LYS A 512 -24.09 -0.97 -21.65
N ASP A 513 -25.34 -0.73 -22.04
CA ASP A 513 -26.04 0.53 -21.74
C ASP A 513 -25.97 0.85 -20.24
N GLY A 514 -25.68 2.10 -19.88
CA GLY A 514 -25.55 2.56 -18.50
C GLY A 514 -24.14 2.40 -17.89
N THR A 515 -23.15 1.96 -18.66
CA THR A 515 -21.76 1.76 -18.17
C THR A 515 -20.74 2.55 -18.98
N LEU A 516 -19.70 3.04 -18.29
CA LEU A 516 -18.52 3.68 -18.85
C LEU A 516 -17.28 2.92 -18.39
N PHE A 517 -16.43 2.48 -19.33
CA PHE A 517 -15.15 1.87 -18.99
C PHE A 517 -14.01 2.82 -19.30
N MET A 518 -13.28 3.27 -18.27
CA MET A 518 -11.95 3.84 -18.46
C MET A 518 -10.93 2.83 -17.98
N TYR A 519 -10.26 2.17 -18.91
CA TYR A 519 -9.31 1.13 -18.54
C TYR A 519 -8.16 1.69 -17.67
N HIS A 520 -7.85 1.01 -16.57
CA HIS A 520 -6.85 1.36 -15.56
C HIS A 520 -5.43 0.99 -16.05
N ALA A 521 -4.43 1.90 -16.08
CA ALA A 521 -4.45 3.34 -15.83
C ALA A 521 -3.72 4.08 -16.98
N GLN A 522 -4.29 5.16 -17.51
CA GLN A 522 -3.79 5.80 -18.74
C GLN A 522 -2.99 7.11 -18.52
N GLU A 523 -2.77 7.51 -17.26
CA GLU A 523 -2.08 8.75 -16.85
C GLU A 523 -2.62 10.05 -17.46
N LYS A 524 -2.01 11.20 -17.09
CA LYS A 524 -2.33 12.54 -17.60
C LYS A 524 -1.12 13.27 -18.25
N ILE A 525 -0.07 12.52 -18.59
CA ILE A 525 1.17 13.04 -19.18
C ILE A 525 1.20 12.97 -20.71
N VAL A 526 0.28 12.23 -21.34
CA VAL A 526 0.20 12.06 -22.79
C VAL A 526 -1.20 12.39 -23.28
N ASN A 527 -1.29 13.28 -24.28
CA ASN A 527 -2.53 13.55 -25.04
C ASN A 527 -3.74 13.85 -24.14
N THR A 528 -3.57 14.78 -23.18
CA THR A 528 -4.60 15.19 -22.22
C THR A 528 -4.84 16.69 -22.33
N PRO A 529 -5.95 17.15 -22.92
CA PRO A 529 -6.28 18.57 -22.98
C PRO A 529 -6.75 19.11 -21.62
N GLY A 530 -6.91 20.43 -21.53
CA GLY A 530 -7.55 21.09 -20.40
C GLY A 530 -9.00 20.69 -20.22
N SER A 531 -9.45 20.71 -18.97
CA SER A 531 -10.81 20.42 -18.53
C SER A 531 -11.64 21.71 -18.57
N GLU A 532 -12.80 21.67 -19.21
CA GLU A 532 -13.76 22.78 -19.24
C GLU A 532 -14.42 22.96 -17.87
N LYS A 533 -14.39 21.92 -17.01
CA LYS A 533 -14.92 21.96 -15.65
C LYS A 533 -14.03 22.66 -14.65
N THR A 534 -12.74 22.37 -14.70
CA THR A 534 -11.80 22.83 -13.67
C THR A 534 -10.96 24.01 -14.15
N GLY A 535 -10.88 24.25 -15.47
CA GLY A 535 -9.94 25.22 -16.05
C GLY A 535 -8.47 24.77 -15.99
N LEU A 536 -8.21 23.55 -15.51
CA LEU A 536 -6.88 22.96 -15.34
C LEU A 536 -6.63 21.85 -16.37
N ARG A 537 -5.42 21.29 -16.41
CA ARG A 537 -5.14 20.04 -17.17
C ARG A 537 -6.16 18.96 -16.79
N GLY A 538 -6.73 18.27 -17.77
CA GLY A 538 -7.64 17.15 -17.52
C GLY A 538 -7.05 16.11 -16.55
N GLY A 539 -7.88 15.63 -15.64
CA GLY A 539 -7.51 14.64 -14.63
C GLY A 539 -7.37 13.22 -15.19
N ILE A 540 -7.28 12.26 -14.26
CA ILE A 540 -7.17 10.82 -14.54
C ILE A 540 -8.42 10.07 -14.08
N HIS A 541 -8.50 8.76 -14.35
CA HIS A 541 -9.60 7.92 -13.85
C HIS A 541 -9.87 8.05 -12.35
N ASN A 542 -8.85 8.30 -11.51
CA ASN A 542 -9.04 8.49 -10.07
C ASN A 542 -9.32 9.94 -9.65
N SER A 543 -9.38 10.90 -10.58
CA SER A 543 -9.90 12.24 -10.30
C SER A 543 -11.40 12.20 -9.98
N VAL A 544 -12.11 11.20 -10.49
CA VAL A 544 -13.54 11.01 -10.24
C VAL A 544 -13.84 9.95 -9.16
N THR A 545 -12.83 9.41 -8.46
CA THR A 545 -13.02 8.44 -7.38
C THR A 545 -12.71 9.05 -6.02
N ARG A 546 -13.17 8.42 -4.93
CA ARG A 546 -12.75 8.77 -3.56
C ARG A 546 -12.71 7.53 -2.68
N ALA A 547 -11.79 7.50 -1.72
CA ALA A 547 -11.76 6.43 -0.72
C ALA A 547 -13.02 6.46 0.16
N THR A 548 -13.76 5.36 0.19
CA THR A 548 -14.90 5.14 1.10
C THR A 548 -14.64 3.85 1.87
N LEU A 549 -14.49 3.97 3.18
CA LEU A 549 -14.07 2.85 4.03
C LEU A 549 -15.27 2.00 4.45
N LYS A 550 -15.05 0.70 4.61
CA LYS A 550 -16.06 -0.25 5.09
C LYS A 550 -15.68 -0.74 6.50
N PRO A 551 -16.53 -0.53 7.52
CA PRO A 551 -16.18 -0.87 8.90
C PRO A 551 -15.79 -2.33 9.14
N THR A 552 -16.39 -3.28 8.42
CA THR A 552 -16.05 -4.71 8.59
C THR A 552 -14.59 -5.04 8.23
N HIS A 553 -13.92 -4.20 7.44
CA HIS A 553 -12.49 -4.34 7.11
C HIS A 553 -11.55 -3.70 8.15
N MET A 554 -12.10 -3.24 9.28
CA MET A 554 -11.32 -2.64 10.37
C MET A 554 -11.33 -3.48 11.65
N ILE A 555 -11.97 -4.64 11.62
CA ILE A 555 -11.97 -5.60 12.73
C ILE A 555 -10.54 -6.08 12.97
N GLY A 556 -10.16 -6.22 14.24
CA GLY A 556 -8.84 -6.72 14.65
C GLY A 556 -8.93 -7.48 15.97
N GLY A 557 -7.84 -8.18 16.33
CA GLY A 557 -7.75 -8.91 17.61
C GLY A 557 -8.76 -10.06 17.77
N TYR A 558 -9.21 -10.64 16.64
CA TYR A 558 -10.22 -11.69 16.60
C TYR A 558 -9.87 -12.81 15.60
N ALA A 559 -8.91 -13.67 15.98
CA ALA A 559 -8.46 -14.81 15.17
C ALA A 559 -8.11 -14.39 13.73
N GLN A 560 -8.80 -14.92 12.70
CA GLN A 560 -8.58 -14.56 11.30
C GLN A 560 -8.90 -13.10 10.96
N GLN A 561 -9.65 -12.40 11.81
CA GLN A 561 -9.94 -10.97 11.69
C GLN A 561 -9.01 -10.20 12.63
N SER A 562 -7.70 -10.41 12.46
CA SER A 562 -6.63 -9.70 13.14
C SER A 562 -5.70 -9.07 12.10
N TYR A 563 -4.93 -8.06 12.50
CA TYR A 563 -4.12 -7.33 11.55
C TYR A 563 -2.95 -8.18 11.04
N GLY A 564 -2.55 -7.95 9.80
CA GLY A 564 -1.25 -8.35 9.29
C GLY A 564 -0.94 -7.46 8.09
N PHE A 565 0.33 -7.17 7.86
CA PHE A 565 0.69 -6.30 6.73
C PHE A 565 0.23 -6.94 5.42
N ASN A 566 -0.64 -6.24 4.68
CA ASN A 566 -1.37 -6.71 3.50
C ASN A 566 -2.31 -7.92 3.70
N TYR A 567 -2.50 -8.40 4.94
CA TYR A 567 -3.44 -9.48 5.25
C TYR A 567 -4.86 -8.96 5.49
N TYR A 568 -5.00 -7.89 6.29
CA TYR A 568 -6.29 -7.29 6.63
C TYR A 568 -6.20 -5.76 6.72
N GLY A 569 -7.32 -5.08 6.50
CA GLY A 569 -7.42 -3.63 6.49
C GLY A 569 -8.38 -3.12 5.44
N THR A 570 -8.65 -1.81 5.48
CA THR A 570 -9.56 -1.18 4.51
C THR A 570 -9.04 -1.30 3.07
N VAL A 571 -9.97 -1.30 2.11
CA VAL A 571 -9.67 -1.51 0.69
C VAL A 571 -10.13 -0.33 -0.15
N GLY A 572 -9.39 -0.01 -1.21
CA GLY A 572 -9.73 1.06 -2.15
C GLY A 572 -10.76 0.66 -3.21
N SER A 573 -11.95 0.23 -2.79
CA SER A 573 -13.08 -0.08 -3.68
C SER A 573 -13.49 1.14 -4.51
N ASN A 574 -13.90 0.93 -5.76
CA ASN A 574 -14.09 2.03 -6.72
C ASN A 574 -15.13 1.76 -7.83
N ARG A 575 -15.77 0.59 -7.88
CA ARG A 575 -16.61 0.19 -9.03
C ARG A 575 -18.07 0.62 -8.89
N ASP A 576 -18.45 1.05 -7.70
CA ASP A 576 -19.75 1.64 -7.38
C ASP A 576 -19.87 3.09 -7.87
N GLU A 577 -18.77 3.69 -8.35
CA GLU A 577 -18.72 5.10 -8.74
C GLU A 577 -19.64 5.41 -9.93
N PHE A 578 -20.21 6.61 -9.92
CA PHE A 578 -21.00 7.16 -11.02
C PHE A 578 -20.40 8.50 -11.46
N VAL A 579 -20.55 8.78 -12.76
CA VAL A 579 -19.99 9.97 -13.39
C VAL A 579 -20.97 10.54 -14.40
N ILE A 580 -20.90 11.86 -14.58
CA ILE A 580 -21.53 12.56 -15.69
C ILE A 580 -20.55 12.52 -16.86
N VAL A 581 -21.05 12.21 -18.05
CA VAL A 581 -20.29 12.23 -19.30
C VAL A 581 -20.93 13.21 -20.27
N ARG A 582 -20.12 14.09 -20.86
CA ARG A 582 -20.53 15.00 -21.93
C ARG A 582 -19.47 15.10 -23.01
N LYS A 583 -19.90 15.45 -24.23
CA LYS A 583 -18.99 15.88 -25.29
C LYS A 583 -18.36 17.23 -24.89
N MET A 584 -17.04 17.37 -25.11
CA MET A 584 -16.36 18.65 -24.90
C MET A 584 -16.72 19.63 -26.02
N ASN A 585 -16.84 20.92 -25.68
CA ASN A 585 -17.12 21.96 -26.67
C ASN A 585 -15.82 22.56 -27.21
N LYS A 586 -14.89 22.92 -26.32
CA LYS A 586 -13.56 23.43 -26.66
C LYS A 586 -12.48 22.45 -26.24
N VAL A 587 -11.52 22.20 -27.12
CA VAL A 587 -10.29 21.47 -26.81
C VAL A 587 -9.17 22.49 -26.69
N ASP A 588 -8.90 22.93 -25.46
CA ASP A 588 -7.80 23.82 -25.12
C ASP A 588 -6.65 23.01 -24.53
N TRP A 589 -5.43 23.20 -25.01
CA TRP A 589 -4.27 22.41 -24.55
C TRP A 589 -3.57 23.02 -23.34
N LEU A 590 -3.89 24.28 -22.99
CA LEU A 590 -3.27 25.00 -21.87
C LEU A 590 -1.74 24.87 -21.87
N ASP A 591 -1.13 24.99 -23.06
CA ASP A 591 0.31 24.83 -23.31
C ASP A 591 1.01 26.14 -23.69
N GLU A 592 0.25 27.24 -23.76
CA GLU A 592 0.80 28.59 -23.80
C GLU A 592 1.26 29.04 -22.40
N PRO A 593 2.33 29.83 -22.28
CA PRO A 593 2.74 30.41 -21.00
C PRO A 593 1.58 31.17 -20.34
N ALA A 594 1.39 30.96 -19.03
CA ALA A 594 0.36 31.68 -18.28
C ALA A 594 0.57 33.20 -18.44
N SER A 595 -0.40 33.90 -19.05
CA SER A 595 -0.34 35.35 -19.15
C SER A 595 -0.40 35.99 -17.75
N ALA A 596 0.40 37.04 -17.50
CA ALA A 596 0.47 37.71 -16.19
C ALA A 596 -0.91 38.20 -15.66
N THR A 597 -1.89 38.37 -16.54
CA THR A 597 -3.27 38.73 -16.21
C THR A 597 -4.08 37.60 -15.55
N ALA A 598 -3.68 36.33 -15.70
CA ALA A 598 -4.36 35.20 -15.06
C ALA A 598 -3.96 35.06 -13.58
N ILE A 599 -2.73 35.42 -13.23
CA ILE A 599 -2.14 35.29 -11.88
C ILE A 599 -2.84 36.20 -10.86
N HIS A 600 -3.46 37.30 -11.30
CA HIS A 600 -4.11 38.26 -10.41
C HIS A 600 -5.58 37.98 -10.07
N LYS A 601 -6.23 36.98 -10.70
CA LYS A 601 -7.61 36.60 -10.32
C LYS A 601 -7.67 35.65 -9.12
N GLU A 602 -6.62 34.86 -8.86
CA GLU A 602 -6.61 33.91 -7.74
C GLU A 602 -6.17 34.54 -6.41
N ALA A 603 -5.57 35.73 -6.41
CA ALA A 603 -5.20 36.44 -5.18
C ALA A 603 -6.34 37.32 -4.60
N ALA A 604 -7.54 37.29 -5.20
CA ALA A 604 -8.63 38.21 -4.86
C ALA A 604 -10.01 37.55 -4.65
N GLU A 605 -10.10 36.22 -4.51
CA GLU A 605 -11.31 35.52 -4.05
C GLU A 605 -11.07 34.68 -2.80
#